data_AF-A0A5B7BN13-F1
#
_entry.id   AF-A0A5B7BN13-F1
#
_cell.length_a   1.000
_cell.length_b   1.000
_cell.length_c   1.000
_cell.angle_alpha   90.00
_cell.angle_beta   90.00
_cell.angle_gamma   90.00
#
_symmetry.space_group_name_H-M   'P 1'
#
loop_
_entity.id
_entity.type
_entity.pdbx_description
1 polymer ?
#
loop_
_entity_poly.entity_id
_entity_poly.type
_entity_poly.pdbx_seq_one_letter_code
_entity_poly.pdbx_strand_id
1 'polypeptide(L)'
;LFSTSIPSSRLLCSCSNSQHEPIDISKYRETFSNRMAMAGLKPHHRVALGVSGGPDSMALCVLAAGWKTDGLNAAGGKNNGFIDGLLAIIVDHGLRAESKDEANTVSRRVLDMGIRCEIAHCEWLDGRPKQGHLQEAARDMRYQIFQNVCIQHQI
;
A
#
# COMPACT_ATOMS: atom_id res chain seq x y z
N LEU A 1 -13.71 -56.08 -24.97
CA LEU A 1 -14.09 -55.48 -26.27
C LEU A 1 -15.53 -54.98 -26.08
N PHE A 2 -15.83 -53.72 -25.81
CA PHE A 2 -15.39 -52.49 -26.46
C PHE A 2 -15.25 -51.34 -25.46
N SER A 3 -14.25 -50.51 -25.73
CA SER A 3 -13.91 -49.26 -25.06
C SER A 3 -14.87 -48.16 -25.57
N THR A 4 -15.54 -47.44 -24.67
CA THR A 4 -16.25 -46.20 -25.02
C THR A 4 -15.47 -44.99 -24.53
N SER A 5 -14.85 -44.32 -25.50
CA SER A 5 -14.11 -43.07 -25.37
C SER A 5 -15.03 -41.89 -25.08
N ILE A 6 -14.81 -41.21 -23.95
CA ILE A 6 -15.40 -39.89 -23.68
C ILE A 6 -14.50 -38.84 -24.36
N PRO A 7 -15.03 -37.91 -25.18
CA PRO A 7 -14.20 -36.87 -25.76
C PRO A 7 -13.87 -35.83 -24.69
N SER A 8 -12.56 -35.64 -24.47
CA SER A 8 -11.99 -34.54 -23.71
C SER A 8 -12.36 -33.23 -24.39
N SER A 9 -13.27 -32.47 -23.77
CA SER A 9 -13.54 -31.08 -24.12
C SER A 9 -12.30 -30.25 -23.78
N ARG A 10 -11.46 -30.04 -24.79
CA ARG A 10 -10.38 -29.04 -24.75
C ARG A 10 -11.03 -27.67 -24.63
N LEU A 11 -11.14 -27.17 -23.41
CA LEU A 11 -11.31 -25.75 -23.13
C LEU A 11 -10.04 -25.05 -23.61
N LEU A 12 -10.07 -24.55 -24.84
CA LEU A 12 -9.09 -23.60 -25.33
C LEU A 12 -9.36 -22.27 -24.61
N CYS A 13 -8.66 -22.07 -23.49
CA CYS A 13 -8.51 -20.75 -22.90
C CYS A 13 -7.78 -19.90 -23.95
N SER A 14 -8.51 -19.02 -24.63
CA SER A 14 -7.94 -18.00 -25.49
C SER A 14 -7.19 -17.03 -24.58
N CYS A 15 -5.88 -17.25 -24.44
CA CYS A 15 -4.97 -16.24 -23.90
C CYS A 15 -5.00 -15.06 -24.86
N SER A 16 -5.85 -14.06 -24.58
CA SER A 16 -5.77 -12.78 -25.26
C SER A 16 -4.36 -12.25 -25.04
N ASN A 17 -3.63 -12.12 -26.14
CA ASN A 17 -2.31 -11.54 -26.18
C ASN A 17 -2.47 -10.07 -25.77
N SER A 18 -2.31 -9.77 -24.49
CA SER A 18 -2.34 -8.41 -23.98
C SER A 18 -1.15 -7.67 -24.58
N GLN A 19 -1.36 -6.95 -25.67
CA GLN A 19 -0.41 -5.95 -26.13
C GLN A 19 -0.36 -4.88 -25.04
N HIS A 20 0.61 -5.04 -24.13
CA HIS A 20 0.79 -4.09 -23.05
C HIS A 20 1.55 -2.90 -23.64
N GLU A 21 0.81 -1.88 -24.06
CA GLU A 21 1.40 -0.55 -24.27
C GLU A 21 2.20 -0.18 -23.01
N PRO A 22 3.41 0.37 -23.16
CA PRO A 22 4.19 0.81 -22.01
C PRO A 22 3.40 1.88 -21.26
N ILE A 23 3.16 1.64 -19.97
CA ILE A 23 2.48 2.61 -19.10
C ILE A 23 3.37 3.85 -19.03
N ASP A 24 2.87 4.98 -19.53
CA ASP A 24 3.52 6.27 -19.34
C ASP A 24 3.35 6.74 -17.88
N ILE A 25 4.34 6.40 -17.05
CA ILE A 25 4.37 6.76 -15.64
C ILE A 25 4.47 8.28 -15.41
N SER A 26 4.97 9.04 -16.39
CA SER A 26 5.22 10.48 -16.25
C SER A 26 3.91 11.26 -16.03
N LYS A 27 2.87 10.91 -16.79
CA LYS A 27 1.51 11.46 -16.63
C LYS A 27 0.95 11.24 -15.22
N TYR A 28 1.19 10.06 -14.62
CA TYR A 28 0.72 9.77 -13.27
C TYR A 28 1.50 10.55 -12.22
N ARG A 29 2.82 10.71 -12.39
CA ARG A 29 3.66 11.54 -11.49
C ARG A 29 3.24 12.99 -11.53
N GLU A 30 2.99 13.56 -12.71
CA GLU A 30 2.51 14.93 -12.86
C GLU A 30 1.14 15.11 -12.22
N THR A 31 0.20 14.22 -12.52
CA THR A 31 -1.15 14.24 -11.92
C THR A 31 -1.08 14.13 -10.40
N PHE A 32 -0.23 13.26 -9.88
CA PHE A 32 -0.01 13.11 -8.44
C PHE A 32 0.56 14.39 -7.83
N SER A 33 1.63 14.95 -8.42
CA SER A 33 2.26 16.19 -7.95
C SER A 33 1.26 17.36 -7.89
N ASN A 34 0.45 17.52 -8.94
CA ASN A 34 -0.60 18.54 -9.00
C ASN A 34 -1.65 18.35 -7.90
N ARG A 35 -2.07 17.11 -7.62
CA ARG A 35 -3.00 16.80 -6.53
C ARG A 35 -2.40 17.10 -5.15
N MET A 36 -1.13 16.77 -4.93
CA MET A 36 -0.43 17.11 -3.68
C MET A 36 -0.33 18.63 -3.49
N ALA A 37 0.01 19.37 -4.56
CA ALA A 37 0.08 20.83 -4.53
C ALA A 37 -1.28 21.47 -4.22
N MET A 38 -2.38 20.98 -4.82
CA MET A 38 -3.75 21.44 -4.51
C MET A 38 -4.14 21.17 -3.06
N ALA A 39 -3.62 20.10 -2.45
CA ALA A 39 -3.79 19.80 -1.04
C ALA A 39 -2.86 20.61 -0.11
N GLY A 40 -2.06 21.53 -0.65
CA GLY A 40 -1.09 22.32 0.11
C GLY A 40 0.16 21.53 0.54
N LEU A 41 0.35 20.32 0.01
CA LEU A 41 1.49 19.47 0.33
C LEU A 41 2.66 19.74 -0.62
N LYS A 42 3.85 19.89 -0.05
CA LYS A 42 5.11 20.09 -0.77
C LYS A 42 6.07 18.93 -0.49
N PRO A 43 7.01 18.60 -1.39
CA PRO A 43 7.92 17.46 -1.19
C PRO A 43 8.71 17.48 0.14
N HIS A 44 8.97 18.65 0.73
CA HIS A 44 9.66 18.73 2.03
C HIS A 44 8.74 18.46 3.24
N HIS A 45 7.41 18.48 3.09
CA HIS A 45 6.50 18.14 4.20
C HIS A 45 6.59 16.66 4.53
N ARG A 46 6.49 16.31 5.81
CA ARG A 46 6.45 14.91 6.23
C ARG A 46 5.09 14.32 5.91
N VAL A 47 5.04 13.09 5.42
CA VAL A 47 3.80 12.43 4.98
C VAL A 47 3.79 10.98 5.45
N ALA A 48 2.67 10.57 6.03
CA ALA A 48 2.34 9.17 6.29
C ALA A 48 1.37 8.63 5.23
N LEU A 49 1.55 7.37 4.84
CA LEU A 49 0.67 6.65 3.92
C LEU A 49 0.09 5.42 4.61
N GLY A 50 -1.23 5.26 4.61
CA GLY A 50 -1.86 3.99 5.00
C GLY A 50 -1.74 2.96 3.87
N VAL A 51 -1.10 1.82 4.12
CA VAL A 51 -0.81 0.79 3.10
C VAL A 51 -1.47 -0.53 3.45
N SER A 52 -2.40 -1.00 2.61
CA SER A 52 -3.11 -2.27 2.80
C SER A 52 -2.47 -3.45 2.06
N GLY A 53 -1.55 -3.17 1.13
CA GLY A 53 -0.96 -4.19 0.24
C GLY A 53 -1.72 -4.40 -1.06
N GLY A 54 -2.91 -3.79 -1.20
CA GLY A 54 -3.65 -3.77 -2.45
C GLY A 54 -2.97 -2.90 -3.52
N PRO A 55 -3.27 -3.13 -4.81
CA PRO A 55 -2.59 -2.47 -5.93
C PRO A 55 -2.63 -0.94 -5.84
N ASP A 56 -3.76 -0.37 -5.43
CA ASP A 56 -3.91 1.10 -5.32
C ASP A 56 -2.96 1.68 -4.28
N SER A 57 -2.88 1.07 -3.09
CA SER A 57 -1.99 1.54 -2.02
C SER A 57 -0.51 1.37 -2.38
N MET A 58 -0.17 0.30 -3.10
CA MET A 58 1.20 0.09 -3.58
C MET A 58 1.56 1.09 -4.70
N ALA A 59 0.64 1.39 -5.62
CA ALA A 59 0.84 2.41 -6.64
C ALA A 59 1.01 3.80 -6.00
N LEU A 60 0.22 4.10 -4.96
CA LEU A 60 0.37 5.32 -4.16
C LEU A 60 1.77 5.42 -3.54
N CYS A 61 2.30 4.34 -2.97
CA CYS A 61 3.67 4.30 -2.46
C CYS A 61 4.70 4.66 -3.54
N VAL A 62 4.59 4.08 -4.73
CA VAL A 62 5.51 4.36 -5.84
C VAL A 62 5.45 5.83 -6.28
N LEU A 63 4.24 6.38 -6.42
CA LEU A 63 4.07 7.78 -6.83
C LEU A 63 4.56 8.76 -5.75
N ALA A 64 4.26 8.49 -4.49
CA ALA A 64 4.71 9.33 -3.37
C ALA A 64 6.23 9.29 -3.21
N ALA A 65 6.85 8.12 -3.39
CA ALA A 65 8.30 7.96 -3.40
C ALA A 65 8.94 8.81 -4.49
N GLY A 66 8.45 8.70 -5.73
CA GLY A 66 8.93 9.51 -6.86
C GLY A 66 8.77 11.01 -6.63
N TRP A 67 7.57 11.43 -6.18
CA TRP A 67 7.27 12.84 -5.88
C TRP A 67 8.18 13.44 -4.81
N LYS A 68 8.52 12.67 -3.78
CA LYS A 68 9.47 13.07 -2.74
C LYS A 68 10.89 13.25 -3.26
N THR A 69 11.33 12.36 -4.16
CA THR A 69 12.70 12.39 -4.69
C THR A 69 12.90 13.37 -5.83
N ASP A 70 11.86 13.68 -6.61
CA ASP A 70 11.97 14.58 -7.78
C ASP A 70 12.17 16.06 -7.37
N GLY A 71 11.67 16.45 -6.20
CA GLY A 71 11.77 17.82 -5.68
C GLY A 71 13.05 18.10 -4.89
N LEU A 72 13.88 17.09 -4.61
CA LEU A 72 15.10 17.20 -3.82
C LEU A 72 16.29 16.97 -4.74
N ASN A 73 17.22 17.93 -4.83
CA ASN A 73 18.52 17.69 -5.48
C ASN A 73 19.10 16.39 -4.92
N ALA A 74 19.60 15.51 -5.78
CA ALA A 74 19.88 14.08 -5.55
C ALA A 74 20.64 13.70 -4.24
N ALA A 75 21.22 14.66 -3.53
CA ALA A 75 21.89 14.50 -2.24
C ALA A 75 20.95 14.57 -1.00
N GLY A 76 19.74 15.13 -1.11
CA GLY A 76 18.82 15.33 0.03
C GLY A 76 17.71 14.29 0.16
N GLY A 77 17.56 13.38 -0.80
CA GLY A 77 16.35 12.56 -0.94
C GLY A 77 16.34 11.25 -0.15
N LYS A 78 17.50 10.70 0.23
CA LYS A 78 17.59 9.42 0.93
C LYS A 78 18.55 9.48 2.13
N ASN A 79 18.07 9.06 3.29
CA ASN A 79 18.88 8.83 4.48
C ASN A 79 18.85 7.34 4.83
N ASN A 80 20.03 6.71 4.93
CA ASN A 80 20.19 5.28 5.20
C ASN A 80 19.41 4.37 4.22
N GLY A 81 19.35 4.73 2.94
CA GLY A 81 18.61 3.99 1.92
C GLY A 81 17.10 4.30 1.85
N PHE A 82 16.57 5.09 2.78
CA PHE A 82 15.14 5.43 2.85
C PHE A 82 14.84 6.87 2.48
N ILE A 83 13.67 7.10 1.89
CA ILE A 83 13.20 8.43 1.48
C ILE A 83 12.86 9.27 2.71
N ASP A 84 13.44 10.48 2.79
CA ASP A 84 13.22 11.33 3.96
C ASP A 84 11.81 11.94 4.01
N GLY A 85 11.28 12.06 5.22
CA GLY A 85 9.93 12.57 5.47
C GLY A 85 8.80 11.75 4.84
N LEU A 86 9.01 10.46 4.51
CA LEU A 86 7.98 9.54 4.06
C LEU A 86 7.92 8.30 4.97
N LEU A 87 6.72 7.98 5.46
CA LEU A 87 6.44 6.82 6.31
C LEU A 87 5.23 6.06 5.77
N ALA A 88 5.30 4.74 5.71
CA ALA A 88 4.15 3.88 5.47
C ALA A 88 3.64 3.29 6.79
N ILE A 89 2.33 3.24 6.96
CA ILE A 89 1.65 2.64 8.11
C ILE A 89 0.83 1.46 7.61
N ILE A 90 1.15 0.28 8.08
CA ILE A 90 0.46 -0.97 7.76
C ILE A 90 -0.32 -1.39 8.99
N VAL A 91 -1.62 -1.58 8.86
CA VAL A 91 -2.47 -1.96 9.99
C VAL A 91 -2.75 -3.46 9.94
N ASP A 92 -2.23 -4.19 10.92
CA ASP A 92 -2.60 -5.57 11.17
C ASP A 92 -3.84 -5.60 12.08
N HIS A 93 -5.00 -5.88 11.49
CA HIS A 93 -6.26 -5.89 12.24
C HIS A 93 -6.42 -7.13 13.14
N GLY A 94 -5.61 -8.19 13.00
CA GLY A 94 -5.71 -9.39 13.83
C GLY A 94 -7.04 -10.15 13.72
N LEU A 95 -7.85 -9.87 12.68
CA LEU A 95 -9.18 -10.46 12.49
C LEU A 95 -9.11 -11.88 11.90
N ARG A 96 -8.01 -12.20 11.21
CA ARG A 96 -7.73 -13.51 10.62
C ARG A 96 -6.34 -13.96 11.05
N ALA A 97 -6.09 -15.27 11.04
CA ALA A 97 -4.78 -15.84 11.39
C ALA A 97 -3.66 -15.33 10.45
N GLU A 98 -3.99 -15.18 9.17
CA GLU A 98 -3.03 -14.77 8.12
C GLU A 98 -2.66 -13.27 8.17
N SER A 99 -3.40 -12.46 8.93
CA SER A 99 -3.32 -10.99 8.91
C SER A 99 -1.89 -10.46 9.19
N LYS A 100 -1.19 -11.14 10.11
CA LYS A 100 0.20 -10.81 10.44
C LYS A 100 1.16 -11.08 9.27
N ASP A 101 1.00 -12.21 8.59
CA ASP A 101 1.87 -12.59 7.47
C ASP A 101 1.62 -11.74 6.23
N GLU A 102 0.36 -11.33 6.03
CA GLU A 102 -0.01 -10.33 5.03
C GLU A 102 0.69 -9.00 5.34
N ALA A 103 0.58 -8.47 6.57
CA ALA A 103 1.25 -7.23 6.97
C ALA A 103 2.78 -7.28 6.79
N ASN A 104 3.42 -8.39 7.15
CA ASN A 104 4.85 -8.60 6.93
C ASN A 104 5.23 -8.63 5.44
N THR A 105 4.35 -9.19 4.59
CA THR A 105 4.57 -9.21 3.14
C THR A 105 4.46 -7.81 2.53
N VAL A 106 3.50 -7.02 2.99
CA VAL A 106 3.36 -5.61 2.58
C VAL A 106 4.57 -4.80 3.03
N SER A 107 5.00 -4.98 4.28
CA SER A 107 6.19 -4.31 4.82
C SER A 107 7.43 -4.53 3.97
N ARG A 108 7.72 -5.78 3.60
CA ARG A 108 8.86 -6.10 2.72
C ARG A 108 8.79 -5.35 1.39
N ARG A 109 7.63 -5.37 0.72
CA ARG A 109 7.44 -4.67 -0.57
C ARG A 109 7.63 -3.16 -0.45
N VAL A 110 7.19 -2.56 0.65
CA VAL A 110 7.34 -1.12 0.91
C VAL A 110 8.79 -0.76 1.22
N LEU A 111 9.50 -1.59 1.98
CA LEU A 111 10.93 -1.44 2.24
C LEU A 111 11.75 -1.51 0.94
N ASP A 112 11.40 -2.42 0.03
CA ASP A 112 12.04 -2.55 -1.29
C ASP A 112 11.87 -1.28 -2.16
N MET A 113 10.81 -0.48 -1.89
CA MET A 113 10.60 0.83 -2.53
C MET A 113 11.43 1.95 -1.89
N GLY A 114 12.22 1.65 -0.85
CA GLY A 114 12.99 2.65 -0.09
C GLY A 114 12.12 3.48 0.85
N ILE A 115 10.97 2.97 1.28
CA ILE A 115 10.06 3.66 2.20
C ILE A 115 10.14 3.00 3.57
N ARG A 116 10.35 3.78 4.63
CA ARG A 116 10.24 3.27 6.00
C ARG A 116 8.80 2.86 6.27
N CYS A 117 8.59 1.75 6.96
CA CYS A 117 7.25 1.33 7.34
C CYS A 117 7.14 0.98 8.83
N GLU A 118 5.96 1.22 9.38
CA GLU A 118 5.55 0.75 10.70
C GLU A 118 4.35 -0.19 10.55
N ILE A 119 4.44 -1.37 11.16
CA ILE A 119 3.29 -2.27 11.31
C ILE A 119 2.66 -1.98 12.67
N ALA A 120 1.44 -1.45 12.65
CA ALA A 120 0.65 -1.21 13.84
C ALA A 120 -0.42 -2.30 13.99
N HIS A 121 -0.47 -2.92 15.16
CA HIS A 121 -1.43 -3.99 15.46
C HIS A 121 -2.67 -3.42 16.14
N CYS A 122 -3.86 -3.87 15.72
CA CYS A 122 -5.11 -3.52 16.41
C CYS A 122 -5.29 -4.36 17.68
N GLU A 123 -5.31 -3.71 18.83
CA GLU A 123 -5.71 -4.33 20.09
C GLU A 123 -7.22 -4.20 20.29
N TRP A 124 -7.91 -5.33 20.40
CA TRP A 124 -9.34 -5.40 20.64
C TRP A 124 -9.62 -5.66 22.13
N LEU A 125 -9.46 -4.63 22.97
CA LEU A 125 -9.51 -4.74 24.44
C LEU A 125 -10.84 -5.29 24.97
N ASP A 126 -11.97 -4.88 24.39
CA ASP A 126 -13.31 -5.34 24.77
C ASP A 126 -13.74 -6.63 24.01
N GLY A 127 -12.79 -7.30 23.37
CA GLY A 127 -13.03 -8.45 22.50
C GLY A 127 -13.29 -8.05 21.05
N ARG A 128 -13.33 -9.07 20.17
CA ARG A 128 -13.53 -8.85 18.73
C ARG A 128 -14.87 -8.18 18.45
N PRO A 129 -14.93 -7.19 17.55
CA PRO A 129 -16.19 -6.53 17.20
C PRO A 129 -17.23 -7.52 16.71
N LYS A 130 -18.50 -7.29 17.06
CA LYS A 130 -19.63 -8.05 16.51
C LYS A 130 -19.64 -7.89 14.98
N GLN A 131 -20.01 -8.95 14.24
CA GLN A 131 -19.95 -8.96 12.77
C GLN A 131 -20.65 -7.75 12.11
N GLY A 132 -21.78 -7.28 12.66
CA GLY A 132 -22.52 -6.12 12.13
C GLY A 132 -21.80 -4.76 12.28
N HIS A 133 -20.87 -4.63 13.22
CA HIS A 133 -20.12 -3.39 13.49
C HIS A 133 -18.63 -3.50 13.14
N LEU A 134 -18.21 -4.62 12.55
CA LEU A 134 -16.80 -4.92 12.36
C LEU A 134 -16.10 -3.91 11.44
N GLN A 135 -16.77 -3.47 10.37
CA GLN A 135 -16.19 -2.53 9.43
C GLN A 135 -16.02 -1.14 10.02
N GLU A 136 -17.00 -0.68 10.79
CA GLU A 136 -16.98 0.60 11.50
C GLU A 136 -15.89 0.60 12.56
N ALA A 137 -15.87 -0.43 13.42
CA ALA A 137 -14.83 -0.59 14.44
C ALA A 137 -13.41 -0.68 13.84
N ALA A 138 -13.23 -1.41 12.74
CA ALA A 138 -11.94 -1.47 12.03
C ALA A 138 -11.54 -0.12 11.43
N ARG A 139 -12.52 0.65 10.94
CA ARG A 139 -12.29 2.00 10.42
C ARG A 139 -11.84 2.95 11.52
N ASP A 140 -12.49 2.94 12.67
CA ASP A 140 -12.17 3.81 13.79
C ASP A 140 -10.80 3.48 14.38
N MET A 141 -10.52 2.18 14.60
CA MET A 141 -9.21 1.72 15.05
C MET A 141 -8.09 2.17 14.10
N ARG A 142 -8.31 2.09 12.79
CA ARG A 142 -7.33 2.55 11.79
C ARG A 142 -7.06 4.04 11.91
N TYR A 143 -8.07 4.88 12.10
CA TYR A 143 -7.87 6.32 12.26
C TYR A 143 -7.14 6.66 13.57
N GLN A 144 -7.47 5.98 14.67
CA GLN A 144 -6.77 6.13 15.94
C GLN A 144 -5.28 5.75 15.81
N ILE A 145 -5.00 4.61 15.16
CA ILE A 145 -3.64 4.18 14.87
C ILE A 145 -2.89 5.20 14.02
N PHE A 146 -3.49 5.67 12.91
CA PHE A 146 -2.85 6.67 12.06
C PHE A 146 -2.53 7.95 12.82
N GLN A 147 -3.46 8.44 13.64
CA GLN A 147 -3.23 9.62 14.46
C GLN A 147 -2.07 9.42 15.44
N ASN A 148 -2.04 8.29 16.15
CA ASN A 148 -0.99 7.98 17.13
C ASN A 148 0.38 7.89 16.47
N VAL A 149 0.50 7.16 15.36
CA VAL A 149 1.75 6.99 14.61
C VAL A 149 2.21 8.34 14.05
N CYS A 150 1.31 9.14 13.47
CA CYS A 150 1.67 10.48 13.00
C CYS A 150 2.21 11.37 14.11
N ILE A 151 1.59 11.36 15.30
CA ILE A 151 2.06 12.12 16.48
C ILE A 151 3.45 11.64 16.90
N GLN A 152 3.64 10.32 17.06
CA GLN A 152 4.92 9.73 17.47
C GLN A 152 6.06 10.08 16.52
N HIS A 153 5.76 10.08 15.22
CA HIS A 153 6.73 10.43 14.19
C HIS A 153 6.81 11.92 13.90
N GLN A 154 5.98 12.78 14.49
CA GLN A 154 5.92 14.23 14.20
C GLN A 154 5.65 14.52 12.70
N ILE A 155 4.61 13.90 12.16
CA ILE A 155 4.11 14.09 10.79
C ILE A 155 3.00 15.14 10.78
#